data_AF-A0A7Y2U9F2-F1
#
_entry.id   AF-A0A7Y2U9F2-F1
#
_cell.length_a   1.000
_cell.length_b   1.000
_cell.length_c   1.000
_cell.angle_alpha   90.00
_cell.angle_beta   90.00
_cell.angle_gamma   90.00
#
_symmetry.space_group_name_H-M   'P 1'
#
loop_
_entity.id
_entity.type
_entity.pdbx_description
1 polymer ?
#
loop_
_entity_poly.entity_id
_entity_poly.type
_entity_poly.pdbx_seq_one_letter_code
_entity_poly.pdbx_strand_id
1 'polypeptide(L)' 'MFRDVDLTIHFLWLTGGLVLLYFGAEWLVKGASEIALRLGISPLVVGLTVVAFGTSMPELLVCLKANSPE' A
#
# COMPACT_ATOMS: atom_id res chain seq x y z
N MET A 1 23.65 -12.39 21.72
CA MET A 1 24.18 -12.82 20.41
C MET A 1 23.11 -13.49 19.53
N PHE A 2 22.51 -14.63 19.91
CA PHE A 2 21.42 -15.23 19.10
C PHE A 2 20.17 -14.34 18.98
N ARG A 3 19.84 -13.55 20.02
CA ARG A 3 18.68 -12.66 20.05
C ARG A 3 18.82 -11.40 19.18
N ASP A 4 20.06 -10.98 18.91
CA ASP A 4 20.36 -9.74 18.16
C ASP A 4 20.23 -9.96 16.64
N VAL A 5 20.57 -11.16 16.16
CA VAL A 5 20.42 -11.56 14.75
C VAL A 5 18.95 -11.68 14.38
N ASP A 6 18.14 -12.28 15.25
CA ASP A 6 16.69 -12.43 15.06
C ASP A 6 15.99 -11.05 14.93
N LEU A 7 16.31 -10.12 15.82
CA LEU A 7 15.74 -8.76 15.82
C LEU A 7 16.09 -7.98 14.54
N THR A 8 17.32 -8.18 14.04
CA THR A 8 17.79 -7.56 12.79
C THR A 8 17.02 -8.10 11.58
N ILE A 9 16.75 -9.41 11.52
CA ILE A 9 15.98 -10.03 10.44
C ILE A 9 14.51 -9.56 10.47
N HIS A 10 13.88 -9.50 11.64
CA HIS A 10 12.51 -8.99 11.76
C HIS A 10 12.38 -7.54 11.29
N PHE A 11 13.34 -6.69 11.66
CA PHE A 11 13.35 -5.29 11.24
C PHE A 11 13.56 -5.14 9.72
N LEU A 12 14.40 -5.99 9.12
CA LEU A 12 14.60 -6.05 7.68
C LEU A 12 13.32 -6.44 6.93
N TRP A 13 12.59 -7.43 7.43
CA TRP A 13 11.32 -7.87 6.84
C TRP A 13 10.23 -6.80 6.97
N LEU A 14 10.12 -6.15 8.12
CA LEU A 14 9.16 -5.07 8.35
C LEU A 14 9.42 -3.90 7.40
N THR A 15 10.67 -3.42 7.35
CA THR A 15 11.05 -2.29 6.49
C THR A 15 10.93 -2.63 5.00
N GLY A 16 11.36 -3.83 4.58
CA GLY A 16 11.20 -4.29 3.20
C GLY A 16 9.75 -4.40 2.77
N GLY A 17 8.89 -4.98 3.62
CA GLY A 17 7.45 -5.08 3.37
C GLY A 17 6.77 -3.72 3.30
N LEU A 18 7.10 -2.80 4.22
CA LEU A 18 6.56 -1.44 4.25
C LEU A 18 6.92 -0.66 2.98
N VAL A 19 8.18 -0.73 2.54
CA VAL A 19 8.65 -0.08 1.31
C VAL A 19 7.92 -0.64 0.09
N LEU A 20 7.83 -1.97 -0.03
CA LEU A 20 7.13 -2.62 -1.14
C LEU A 20 5.66 -2.19 -1.20
N LEU A 21 4.99 -2.17 -0.05
CA LEU A 21 3.58 -1.81 0.05
C LEU A 21 3.33 -0.34 -0.29
N TYR A 22 4.19 0.57 0.19
CA TYR A 22 4.13 2.00 -0.13
C TYR A 22 4.29 2.24 -1.63
N PHE A 23 5.34 1.68 -2.26
CA PHE A 23 5.57 1.85 -3.69
C PHE A 23 4.47 1.20 -4.53
N GLY A 24 3.97 0.03 -4.12
CA GLY A 24 2.86 -0.65 -4.78
C GLY A 24 1.57 0.20 -4.77
N ALA A 25 1.24 0.80 -3.63
CA ALA A 25 0.07 1.67 -3.53
C ALA A 25 0.23 2.97 -4.34
N GLU A 26 1.40 3.61 -4.29
CA GLU A 26 1.70 4.79 -5.10
C GLU A 26 1.54 4.52 -6.60
N TRP A 27 2.07 3.38 -7.08
CA TRP A 27 1.94 2.99 -8.48
C TRP A 27 0.50 2.68 -8.87
N LEU A 28 -0.25 2.02 -7.99
CA LEU A 28 -1.66 1.71 -8.22
C LEU A 28 -2.52 2.98 -8.29
N VAL A 29 -2.32 3.93 -7.37
CA VAL A 29 -3.06 5.20 -7.35
C VAL A 29 -2.75 6.04 -8.60
N LYS A 30 -1.49 6.16 -8.97
CA LYS A 30 -1.07 6.90 -10.17
C LYS A 30 -1.64 6.27 -11.43
N GLY A 31 -1.51 4.95 -11.58
CA GLY A 31 -2.07 4.22 -12.71
C GLY A 31 -3.59 4.36 -12.81
N ALA A 32 -4.30 4.15 -11.70
CA ALA A 32 -5.76 4.27 -11.64
C ALA A 32 -6.23 5.71 -11.92
N SER A 33 -5.53 6.73 -11.41
CA SER A 33 -5.88 8.13 -11.65
C SER A 33 -5.68 8.52 -13.12
N GLU A 34 -4.59 8.10 -13.75
CA GLU A 34 -4.35 8.34 -15.19
C GLU A 34 -5.40 7.66 -16.06
N ILE A 35 -5.81 6.43 -15.73
CA ILE A 35 -6.87 5.72 -16.43
C ILE A 35 -8.21 6.48 -16.28
N ALA A 36 -8.55 6.92 -15.07
CA ALA A 36 -9.80 7.65 -14.82
C ALA A 36 -9.84 9.00 -15.55
N LEU A 37 -8.72 9.73 -15.59
CA LEU A 37 -8.59 10.98 -16.35
C LEU A 37 -8.76 10.75 -17.85
N ARG A 38 -8.19 9.66 -18.39
CA ARG A 38 -8.35 9.27 -19.81
C ARG A 38 -9.79 8.86 -20.16
N LEU A 39 -10.56 8.38 -19.19
CA LEU A 39 -11.98 8.08 -19.34
C LEU A 39 -12.90 9.32 -19.24
N GLY A 40 -12.32 10.51 -19.07
CA GLY A 40 -13.07 11.77 -18.98
C GLY A 40 -13.75 11.99 -17.62
N ILE A 41 -13.35 11.24 -16.58
CA ILE A 41 -13.84 11.46 -15.21
C ILE A 41 -13.22 12.75 -14.67
N SER A 42 -14.04 13.56 -14.00
CA SER A 42 -13.57 14.81 -13.38
C SER A 42 -12.46 14.53 -12.34
N PRO A 43 -11.34 15.30 -12.36
CA PRO A 43 -10.25 15.15 -11.40
C PRO A 43 -10.70 15.19 -9.93
N LEU A 44 -11.78 15.93 -9.65
CA LEU A 44 -12.33 16.05 -8.30
C LEU A 44 -12.91 14.72 -7.81
N VAL A 45 -13.58 13.96 -8.69
CA VAL A 45 -14.11 12.63 -8.36
C VAL A 45 -12.97 11.64 -8.17
N VAL A 46 -11.94 11.69 -9.03
CA VAL A 46 -10.75 10.82 -8.91
C VAL A 46 -10.02 11.07 -7.59
N GLY A 47 -9.81 12.33 -7.22
CA GLY A 47 -9.17 12.70 -5.95
C GLY A 47 -9.99 12.29 -4.73
N LEU A 48 -11.31 12.50 -4.77
CA LEU A 48 -12.20 12.16 -3.66
C LEU A 48 -12.38 10.63 -3.49
N THR A 49 -12.18 9.85 -4.55
CA THR A 49 -12.44 8.39 -4.54
C THR A 49 -11.16 7.59 -4.69
N VAL A 50 -10.58 7.53 -5.89
CA VAL A 50 -9.43 6.68 -6.24
C VAL A 50 -8.21 7.00 -5.36
N VAL A 51 -7.90 8.28 -5.19
CA VAL A 51 -6.75 8.70 -4.35
C VAL A 51 -7.02 8.41 -2.88
N ALA A 52 -8.18 8.84 -2.37
CA ALA A 52 -8.57 8.60 -0.98
C ALA A 52 -8.61 7.12 -0.60
N PHE A 53 -9.07 6.25 -1.51
CA PHE A 53 -9.10 4.81 -1.27
C PHE A 53 -7.71 4.18 -1.37
N GLY A 54 -6.89 4.63 -2.32
CA GLY A 54 -5.57 4.07 -2.54
C GLY A 54 -4.54 4.45 -1.48
N THR A 55 -4.70 5.56 -0.76
CA THR A 55 -3.86 5.89 0.41
C THR A 55 -4.08 4.94 1.58
N SER A 56 -5.29 4.40 1.74
CA SER A 56 -5.64 3.45 2.81
C SER A 56 -5.56 1.98 2.38
N MET A 57 -5.29 1.71 1.11
CA MET A 57 -5.07 0.35 0.60
C MET A 57 -3.93 -0.40 1.30
N PRO A 58 -2.76 0.22 1.55
CA PRO A 58 -1.70 -0.39 2.35
C PRO A 58 -2.19 -0.91 3.71
N GLU A 59 -2.87 -0.03 4.45
CA GLU A 59 -3.37 -0.32 5.79
C GLU A 59 -4.41 -1.44 5.76
N LEU A 60 -5.32 -1.38 4.79
CA LEU A 60 -6.34 -2.40 4.58
C LEU A 60 -5.72 -3.77 4.28
N LEU A 61 -4.72 -3.84 3.41
CA LEU A 61 -4.04 -5.09 3.05
C LEU A 61 -3.33 -5.71 4.24
N VAL A 62 -2.67 -4.90 5.08
CA VAL A 62 -2.04 -5.38 6.31
C VAL A 62 -3.09 -5.91 7.29
N CYS A 63 -4.20 -5.19 7.48
CA CYS A 63 -5.30 -5.64 8.35
C CYS A 63 -5.91 -6.97 7.89
N LEU A 64 -6.12 -7.13 6.58
CA LEU A 64 -6.65 -8.37 6.01
C LEU A 64 -5.70 -9.54 6.19
N LYS A 65 -4.39 -9.34 5.99
CA LYS A 65 -3.39 -10.39 6.19
C LYS A 65 -3.11 -10.69 7.66
N ALA A 66 -3.28 -9.73 8.56
CA ALA A 66 -3.18 -9.97 10.00
C ALA A 66 -4.39 -10.76 10.55
N ASN A 67 -5.57 -10.60 9.92
CA ASN A 67 -6.80 -11.26 10.34
C ASN A 67 -7.09 -12.56 9.55
N SER A 68 -6.30 -12.91 8.54
CA SER A 68 -6.43 -14.22 7.90
C SER A 68 -5.99 -15.31 8.88
N PRO A 69 -6.85 -16.30 9.20
CA PRO A 69 -6.47 -17.44 10.01
C PRO A 69 -5.58 -18.35 9.15
N GLU A 70 -4.28 -18.09 9.17
CA GLU A 70 -3.23 -19.03 8.80
C GLU A 70 -2.58 -19.60 10.06
#